data_AF-A0AAP6MLQ9-F1
#
_entry.id   AF-A0AAP6MLQ9-F1
#
_cell.length_a   1.000
_cell.length_b   1.000
_cell.length_c   1.000
_cell.angle_alpha   90.00
_cell.angle_beta   90.00
_cell.angle_gamma   90.00
#
_symmetry.space_group_name_H-M   'P 1'
#
loop_
_entity.id
_entity.type
_entity.pdbx_description
1 polymer ?
#
loop_
_entity_poly.entity_id
_entity_poly.type
_entity_poly.pdbx_seq_one_letter_code
_entity_poly.pdbx_strand_id
1 'polypeptide(L)'
;MFDPRKLDDIARQLANSLPEGLRHLRDDAEKNFREVLQGALSRLDLVTREEFDAQSEVLARARAQLETLSERLERLEKEQSAPRE
;
A
#
# COMPACT_ATOMS: atom_id res chain seq x y z
N MET A 1 -2.41 -8.23 5.38
CA MET A 1 -1.36 -9.27 5.31
C MET A 1 -0.97 -9.48 3.85
N PHE A 2 0.32 -9.38 3.52
CA PHE A 2 0.81 -9.89 2.25
C PHE A 2 0.52 -11.39 2.24
N ASP A 3 -0.37 -11.84 1.37
CA ASP A 3 -0.83 -13.21 1.37
C ASP A 3 0.12 -14.04 0.48
N PRO A 4 0.85 -15.02 1.02
CA PRO A 4 1.71 -15.89 0.23
C PRO A 4 0.93 -16.58 -0.91
N ARG A 5 -0.39 -16.73 -0.78
CA ARG A 5 -1.25 -17.25 -1.85
C ARG A 5 -1.26 -16.37 -3.11
N LYS A 6 -1.14 -15.04 -2.98
CA LYS A 6 -1.07 -14.14 -4.14
C LYS A 6 0.26 -14.25 -4.87
N LEU A 7 1.36 -14.50 -4.14
CA LEU A 7 2.66 -14.78 -4.75
C LEU A 7 2.64 -16.12 -5.49
N ASP A 8 1.98 -17.11 -4.90
CA ASP A 8 1.77 -18.41 -5.54
C ASP A 8 0.94 -18.30 -6.83
N ASP A 9 -0.09 -17.45 -6.85
CA ASP A 9 -0.90 -17.21 -8.04
C ASP A 9 -0.08 -16.54 -9.16
N ILE A 10 0.77 -15.55 -8.82
CA ILE A 10 1.67 -14.90 -9.79
C ILE A 10 2.70 -15.90 -10.32
N ALA A 11 3.30 -16.71 -9.44
CA ALA A 11 4.26 -17.74 -9.83
C ALA A 11 3.63 -18.78 -10.76
N ARG A 12 2.39 -19.20 -10.48
CA ARG A 12 1.63 -20.12 -11.36
C ARG A 12 1.28 -19.49 -12.69
N GLN A 13 0.86 -18.22 -12.71
CA GLN A 13 0.52 -17.54 -13.95
C GLN A 13 1.75 -17.39 -14.86
N LEU A 14 2.91 -17.09 -14.29
CA LEU A 14 4.20 -17.07 -14.99
C LEU A 14 4.60 -18.47 -15.48
N ALA A 15 4.49 -19.50 -14.63
CA ALA A 15 4.79 -20.88 -15.01
C ALA A 15 3.85 -21.40 -16.11
N ASN A 16 2.59 -20.97 -16.13
CA ASN A 16 1.62 -21.32 -17.16
C ASN A 16 1.86 -20.56 -18.49
N SER A 17 2.63 -19.47 -18.48
CA SER A 17 3.04 -18.74 -19.69
C SER A 17 4.27 -19.34 -20.39
N LEU A 18 4.84 -20.42 -19.83
CA LEU A 18 6.00 -21.10 -20.41
C LEU A 18 5.62 -21.90 -21.68
N PRO A 19 6.47 -21.90 -22.74
CA PRO A 19 6.26 -22.66 -23.95
C PRO A 19 6.11 -24.18 -23.71
N GLU A 20 5.32 -24.88 -24.53
CA GLU A 20 4.98 -26.29 -24.31
C GLU A 20 6.18 -27.24 -24.21
N GLY A 21 7.31 -26.92 -24.87
CA GLY A 21 8.56 -27.71 -24.79
C GLY A 21 9.28 -27.64 -23.44
N LEU A 22 8.87 -26.74 -22.53
CA LEU A 22 9.46 -26.57 -21.19
C LEU A 22 8.51 -27.01 -20.07
N ARG A 23 7.37 -27.65 -20.38
CA ARG A 23 6.40 -28.15 -19.37
C ARG A 23 7.01 -29.09 -18.33
N HIS A 24 8.02 -29.87 -18.72
CA HIS A 24 8.73 -30.79 -17.82
C HIS A 24 9.53 -30.06 -16.73
N LEU A 25 9.85 -28.78 -16.95
CA LEU A 25 10.57 -27.91 -16.03
C LEU A 25 9.62 -26.95 -15.29
N ARG A 26 8.31 -27.08 -15.47
CA ARG A 26 7.31 -26.17 -14.89
C ARG A 26 7.39 -26.10 -13.38
N ASP A 27 7.52 -27.24 -12.72
CA ASP A 27 7.52 -27.32 -11.26
C ASP A 27 8.81 -26.73 -10.66
N ASP A 28 9.96 -26.97 -11.32
CA ASP A 28 11.24 -26.37 -10.93
C ASP A 28 11.28 -24.86 -11.23
N ALA A 29 10.67 -24.44 -12.34
CA ALA A 29 10.52 -23.03 -12.69
C ALA A 29 9.60 -22.32 -11.70
N GLU A 30 8.46 -22.90 -11.31
CA GLU A 30 7.55 -22.33 -10.31
C GLU A 30 8.27 -22.10 -8.98
N LYS A 31 9.07 -23.08 -8.52
CA LYS A 31 9.90 -22.94 -7.31
C LYS A 31 10.92 -21.81 -7.43
N ASN A 32 11.71 -21.79 -8.50
CA ASN A 32 12.71 -20.75 -8.71
C ASN A 32 12.08 -19.36 -8.83
N PHE A 33 10.94 -19.24 -9.52
CA PHE A 33 10.22 -17.97 -9.61
C PHE A 33 9.68 -17.51 -8.25
N ARG A 34 9.17 -18.42 -7.43
CA ARG A 34 8.71 -18.11 -6.07
C ARG A 34 9.86 -17.55 -5.22
N GLU A 35 11.02 -18.19 -5.24
CA GLU A 35 12.20 -17.74 -4.49
C GLU A 35 12.70 -16.37 -4.98
N VAL A 36 12.76 -16.16 -6.30
CA VAL A 36 13.15 -14.87 -6.88
C VAL A 36 12.16 -13.77 -6.53
N LEU A 37 10.86 -14.03 -6.63
CA LEU A 37 9.81 -13.08 -6.25
C LEU A 37 9.87 -12.75 -4.76
N GLN A 38 10.03 -13.75 -3.91
CA GLN A 38 10.16 -13.54 -2.46
C GLN A 38 11.41 -12.73 -2.12
N GLY A 39 12.54 -13.03 -2.76
CA GLY A 39 13.80 -12.29 -2.60
C GLY A 39 13.74 -10.86 -3.17
N ALA A 40 12.98 -10.64 -4.25
CA ALA A 40 12.75 -9.31 -4.81
C ALA A 40 11.84 -8.48 -3.91
N LEU A 41 10.73 -9.06 -3.41
CA LEU A 41 9.83 -8.38 -2.47
C LEU A 41 10.54 -8.06 -1.15
N SER A 42 11.39 -8.94 -0.63
CA SER A 42 12.16 -8.65 0.59
C SER A 42 13.18 -7.51 0.43
N ARG A 43 13.56 -7.19 -0.82
CA ARG A 43 14.45 -6.06 -1.13
C ARG A 43 13.70 -4.76 -1.37
N LEU A 44 12.38 -4.82 -1.56
CA LEU A 44 11.54 -3.63 -1.54
C LEU A 44 11.34 -3.24 -0.08
N ASP A 45 11.36 -1.94 0.20
CA ASP A 45 11.09 -1.38 1.54
C ASP A 45 9.58 -1.50 1.83
N LEU A 46 9.12 -2.73 2.01
CA LEU A 46 7.71 -3.05 2.20
C LEU A 46 7.30 -2.72 3.63
N VAL A 47 6.51 -1.67 3.79
CA VAL A 47 5.77 -1.43 5.03
C VAL A 47 4.70 -2.50 5.23
N THR A 48 4.55 -2.96 6.46
CA THR A 48 3.49 -3.90 6.80
C THR A 48 2.13 -3.24 6.64
N ARG A 49 1.08 -4.05 6.46
CA ARG A 49 -0.28 -3.52 6.33
C ARG A 49 -0.72 -2.79 7.61
N GLU A 50 -0.30 -3.30 8.77
CA GLU A 50 -0.58 -2.70 10.07
C GLU A 50 0.07 -1.32 10.22
N GLU A 51 1.33 -1.18 9.79
CA GLU A 51 2.02 0.13 9.75
C GLU A 51 1.33 1.08 8.76
N PHE A 52 0.96 0.61 7.57
CA PHE A 52 0.22 1.42 6.60
C PHE A 52 -1.12 1.91 7.17
N ASP A 53 -1.90 1.02 7.80
CA ASP A 53 -3.20 1.37 8.36
C ASP A 53 -3.03 2.35 9.54
N ALA A 54 -2.01 2.16 10.39
CA ALA A 54 -1.70 3.09 11.48
C ALA A 54 -1.31 4.49 10.95
N GLN A 55 -0.47 4.57 9.92
CA GLN A 55 -0.12 5.86 9.31
C GLN A 55 -1.32 6.53 8.62
N SER A 56 -2.19 5.72 8.01
CA SER A 56 -3.43 6.22 7.39
C SER A 56 -4.37 6.82 8.42
N GLU A 57 -4.49 6.20 9.61
CA GLU A 57 -5.29 6.73 10.72
C GLU A 57 -4.70 8.05 11.27
N VAL A 58 -3.38 8.11 11.45
CA VAL A 58 -2.69 9.35 11.85
C VAL A 58 -2.95 10.47 10.84
N LEU A 59 -2.88 10.17 9.55
CA LEU A 59 -3.17 11.14 8.49
C LEU A 59 -4.64 11.59 8.51
N ALA A 60 -5.58 10.67 8.74
CA ALA A 60 -7.01 11.00 8.85
C ALA A 60 -7.25 11.96 10.03
N ARG A 61 -6.63 11.69 11.19
CA ARG A 61 -6.71 12.56 12.36
C ARG A 61 -6.12 13.95 12.09
N ALA A 62 -4.98 14.01 11.42
CA ALA A 62 -4.36 15.29 11.05
C ALA A 62 -5.27 16.13 10.15
N ARG A 63 -5.94 15.50 9.17
CA ARG A 63 -6.93 16.18 8.30
C ARG A 63 -8.10 16.75 9.10
N ALA A 64 -8.67 15.98 10.02
CA ALA A 64 -9.77 16.45 10.87
C ALA A 64 -9.36 17.64 11.77
N GLN A 65 -8.13 17.60 12.30
CA GLN A 65 -7.59 18.72 13.08
C GLN A 65 -7.36 19.98 12.21
N LEU A 66 -6.88 19.81 10.98
CA LEU A 66 -6.73 20.92 10.04
C LEU A 66 -8.07 21.58 9.71
N GLU A 67 -9.11 20.78 9.43
CA GLU A 67 -10.46 21.29 9.17
C GLU A 67 -11.00 22.10 10.36
N THR A 68 -10.87 21.57 11.58
CA THR A 68 -11.26 22.29 12.80
C THR A 68 -10.51 23.61 12.97
N LEU A 69 -9.20 23.63 12.68
CA LEU A 69 -8.39 24.84 12.76
C LEU A 69 -8.79 25.85 11.69
N SER A 70 -9.05 25.41 10.46
CA SER A 70 -9.55 26.26 9.37
C SER A 70 -10.88 26.91 9.73
N GLU A 71 -11.84 26.16 10.29
CA GLU A 71 -13.12 26.73 10.74
C GLU A 71 -12.95 27.76 11.87
N ARG A 72 -12.04 27.50 12.81
CA ARG A 72 -11.73 28.45 13.89
C ARG A 72 -11.09 29.71 13.33
N LEU A 73 -10.21 29.57 12.34
CA LEU A 73 -9.54 30.69 11.70
C LEU A 73 -10.55 31.55 10.94
N GLU A 74 -11.43 30.95 10.13
CA GLU A 74 -12.50 31.68 9.44
C GLU A 74 -13.43 32.43 10.39
N ARG A 75 -13.77 31.81 11.54
CA ARG A 75 -14.61 32.46 12.55
C ARG A 75 -13.94 33.69 13.12
N LEU A 76 -12.66 33.57 13.50
CA LEU A 76 -11.87 34.67 14.03
C LEU A 76 -11.68 35.78 12.98
N GLU A 77 -11.43 35.42 11.72
CA GLU A 77 -11.33 36.40 10.63
C GLU A 77 -12.64 37.14 10.40
N LYS A 78 -13.80 36.46 10.49
CA LYS A 78 -15.13 37.08 10.41
C LYS A 78 -15.40 38.01 11.60
N GLU A 79 -15.03 37.60 12.82
CA GLU A 79 -15.15 38.44 14.03
C GLU A 79 -14.24 39.68 13.96
N GLN A 80 -13.07 39.56 13.35
CA GLN A 80 -12.10 40.66 13.23
C GLN A 80 -12.43 41.63 12.08
N SER A 81 -13.12 41.15 11.03
CA SER A 81 -13.59 41.94 9.89
C SER A 81 -14.99 42.53 10.07
N ALA A 82 -15.70 42.14 11.13
CA ALA A 82 -16.95 42.79 11.53
C ALA A 82 -16.66 44.27 11.89
N PRO A 83 -17.36 45.25 11.28
CA PRO A 83 -17.16 46.66 11.57
C PRO A 83 -17.35 46.89 13.07
N ARG A 84 -16.33 47.46 13.72
CA ARG A 84 -16.49 48.05 15.06
C ARG A 84 -17.35 49.29 14.88
N GLU A 85 -18.66 49.16 15.10
CA GLU A 85 -19.55 50.29 15.38
C GLU A 85 -19.27 50.89 16.75
#